data_AF-A0A942Z987-F1
#
_entry.id   AF-A0A942Z987-F1
#
_cell.length_a   1.000
_cell.length_b   1.000
_cell.length_c   1.000
_cell.angle_alpha   90.00
_cell.angle_beta   90.00
_cell.angle_gamma   90.00
#
_symmetry.space_group_name_H-M   'P 1'
#
loop_
_entity.id
_entity.type
_entity.pdbx_description
1 polymer ?
#
loop_
_entity_poly.entity_id
_entity_poly.type
_entity_poly.pdbx_seq_one_letter_code
_entity_poly.pdbx_strand_id
1 'polypeptide(L)'
;MPIEGFDFKAFAKNLADQVGPALPPGIIDQDKQYIINIVYNFCYMAGEAISNDTSISFNAEQASIVTQFIGEWTFHKAIDTVKSSIEPQFRDAILQKVAFTVFEIAKTAIIKGMPQADMIAVVELQVKKAYHEALEELKEKGIMTEEQVKEAESHSNIDEMAQAAAQQQAEAEAQAAAQGGVSVQNGQNDNYVNQVSDNKILKLATFAIVLKHLPVDKRQLLLNKFNPDDAAILQDYANMEDLENKLDRNVVVKCLNEIKKTLPEPRKINTGKIYDRLYKIVKNSNISKISNIINKERQGVKSLVMGIQDGRGSDIPPRIADIVCNHLEEKLNR
;
A
#
# COMPACT_ATOMS: atom_id res chain seq x y z
N MET A 1 5.87 -20.04 -30.95
CA MET A 1 4.85 -20.03 -32.02
C MET A 1 4.02 -18.79 -31.79
N PRO A 2 3.71 -17.98 -32.82
CA PRO A 2 2.81 -16.84 -32.64
C PRO A 2 1.49 -17.33 -32.04
N ILE A 3 0.96 -16.58 -31.06
CA ILE A 3 -0.29 -16.94 -30.39
C ILE A 3 -1.41 -16.80 -31.40
N GLU A 4 -2.09 -17.90 -31.70
CA GLU A 4 -3.16 -17.94 -32.67
C GLU A 4 -4.29 -16.98 -32.24
N GLY A 5 -4.64 -16.03 -33.12
CA GLY A 5 -5.65 -15.00 -32.85
C GLY A 5 -5.13 -13.70 -32.24
N PHE A 6 -3.82 -13.56 -31.98
CA PHE A 6 -3.24 -12.31 -31.46
C PHE A 6 -2.29 -11.63 -32.47
N ASP A 7 -2.80 -10.63 -33.19
CA ASP A 7 -1.97 -9.74 -34.01
C ASP A 7 -1.47 -8.57 -33.14
N PHE A 8 -0.32 -8.78 -32.50
CA PHE A 8 0.30 -7.78 -31.64
C PHE A 8 0.63 -6.47 -32.35
N LYS A 9 0.90 -6.49 -33.67
CA LYS A 9 1.24 -5.27 -34.43
C LYS A 9 0.00 -4.41 -34.63
N ALA A 10 -1.10 -5.03 -35.05
CA ALA A 10 -2.38 -4.36 -35.18
C ALA A 10 -2.88 -3.87 -33.82
N PHE A 11 -2.74 -4.69 -32.77
CA PHE A 11 -3.15 -4.34 -31.42
C PHE A 11 -2.38 -3.13 -30.87
N ALA A 12 -1.04 -3.11 -30.98
CA ALA A 12 -0.21 -1.98 -30.56
C ALA A 12 -0.57 -0.69 -31.31
N LYS A 13 -0.85 -0.79 -32.61
CA LYS A 13 -1.32 0.35 -33.41
C LYS A 13 -2.68 0.87 -32.93
N ASN A 14 -3.65 -0.02 -32.70
CA ASN A 14 -4.97 0.36 -32.22
C ASN A 14 -4.92 1.04 -30.84
N LEU A 15 -4.02 0.62 -29.95
CA LEU A 15 -3.82 1.29 -28.66
C LEU A 15 -3.20 2.68 -28.84
N ALA A 16 -2.19 2.82 -29.70
CA ALA A 16 -1.56 4.11 -29.97
C ALA A 16 -2.53 5.10 -30.63
N ASP A 17 -3.43 4.64 -31.51
CA ASP A 17 -4.45 5.47 -32.13
C ASP A 17 -5.47 6.02 -31.11
N GLN A 18 -5.69 5.31 -30.00
CA GLN A 18 -6.56 5.75 -28.89
C GLN A 18 -5.90 6.79 -27.98
N VAL A 19 -4.56 6.90 -27.98
CA VAL A 19 -3.82 7.85 -27.15
C VAL A 19 -4.16 9.29 -27.53
N GLY A 20 -4.15 9.61 -28.82
CA GLY A 20 -4.31 10.99 -29.31
C GLY A 20 -5.56 11.70 -28.75
N PRO A 21 -6.76 11.12 -28.90
CA PRO A 21 -8.00 11.66 -28.33
C PRO A 21 -8.06 11.72 -26.81
N ALA A 22 -7.31 10.84 -26.12
CA ALA A 22 -7.30 10.72 -24.66
C ALA A 22 -6.31 11.68 -23.96
N LEU A 23 -5.47 12.39 -24.72
CA LEU A 23 -4.48 13.31 -24.15
C LEU A 23 -5.15 14.51 -23.46
N PRO A 24 -4.68 14.91 -22.27
CA PRO A 24 -5.21 16.09 -21.59
C PRO A 24 -4.93 17.37 -22.38
N PRO A 25 -5.79 18.40 -22.23
CA PRO A 25 -5.57 19.69 -22.88
C PRO A 25 -4.27 20.34 -22.36
N GLY A 26 -3.55 21.03 -23.24
CA GLY A 26 -2.33 21.77 -22.89
C GLY A 26 -1.00 21.06 -23.16
N ILE A 27 -1.00 19.80 -23.61
CA ILE A 27 0.21 19.13 -24.12
C ILE A 27 0.56 19.70 -25.50
N ILE A 28 1.83 20.04 -25.73
CA ILE A 28 2.33 20.54 -27.02
C ILE A 28 2.47 19.40 -28.03
N ASP A 29 2.35 19.68 -29.33
CA ASP A 29 2.28 18.64 -30.37
C ASP A 29 3.51 17.72 -30.40
N GLN A 30 4.70 18.23 -30.07
CA GLN A 30 5.91 17.41 -29.96
C GLN A 30 5.79 16.36 -28.85
N ASP A 31 5.28 16.73 -27.68
CA ASP A 31 5.06 15.80 -26.57
C ASP A 31 3.89 14.84 -26.88
N LYS A 32 2.87 15.27 -27.64
CA LYS A 32 1.80 14.36 -28.10
C LYS A 32 2.37 13.24 -28.97
N GLN A 33 3.18 13.59 -29.96
CA GLN A 33 3.81 12.60 -30.85
C GLN A 33 4.75 11.69 -30.08
N TYR A 34 5.49 12.22 -29.11
CA TYR A 34 6.31 11.42 -28.20
C TYR A 34 5.47 10.37 -27.44
N ILE A 35 4.37 10.79 -26.79
CA ILE A 35 3.52 9.88 -26.00
C ILE A 35 2.88 8.80 -26.90
N ILE A 36 2.39 9.16 -28.09
CA ILE A 36 1.82 8.18 -29.04
C ILE A 36 2.88 7.15 -29.45
N ASN A 37 4.08 7.61 -29.81
CA ASN A 37 5.16 6.72 -30.26
C ASN A 37 5.67 5.81 -29.14
N ILE A 38 5.81 6.31 -27.91
CA ILE A 38 6.34 5.51 -26.80
C ILE A 38 5.35 4.42 -26.39
N VAL A 39 4.04 4.73 -26.40
CA VAL A 39 2.98 3.73 -26.14
C VAL A 39 2.99 2.67 -27.24
N TYR A 40 3.03 3.06 -28.52
CA TYR A 40 3.14 2.10 -29.62
C TYR A 40 4.34 1.18 -29.46
N ASN A 41 5.52 1.74 -29.19
CA ASN A 41 6.77 0.99 -29.10
C ASN A 41 6.73 -0.04 -27.96
N PHE A 42 6.28 0.35 -26.77
CA PHE A 42 6.22 -0.59 -25.65
C PHE A 42 5.11 -1.64 -25.81
N CYS A 43 3.95 -1.29 -26.38
CA CYS A 43 2.93 -2.28 -26.73
C CYS A 43 3.45 -3.28 -27.77
N TYR A 44 4.13 -2.79 -28.81
CA TYR A 44 4.73 -3.66 -29.83
C TYR A 44 5.76 -4.62 -29.22
N MET A 45 6.69 -4.09 -28.42
CA MET A 45 7.75 -4.88 -27.76
C MET A 45 7.15 -5.93 -26.82
N ALA A 46 6.13 -5.57 -26.05
CA ALA A 46 5.46 -6.49 -25.14
C ALA A 46 4.76 -7.62 -25.88
N GLY A 47 3.96 -7.29 -26.89
CA GLY A 47 3.23 -8.29 -27.66
C GLY A 47 4.16 -9.19 -28.48
N GLU A 48 5.27 -8.65 -29.00
CA GLU A 48 6.33 -9.44 -29.65
C GLU A 48 7.02 -10.38 -28.64
N ALA A 49 7.38 -9.89 -27.46
CA ALA A 49 7.99 -10.69 -26.41
C ALA A 49 7.08 -11.85 -25.96
N ILE A 50 5.79 -11.59 -25.76
CA ILE A 50 4.80 -12.63 -25.40
C ILE A 50 4.62 -13.64 -26.52
N SER A 51 4.54 -13.19 -27.77
CA SER A 51 4.35 -14.07 -28.92
C SER A 51 5.56 -14.98 -29.19
N ASN A 52 6.75 -14.52 -28.81
CA ASN A 52 8.00 -15.25 -29.00
C ASN A 52 8.40 -16.09 -27.78
N ASP A 53 7.84 -15.85 -26.60
CA ASP A 53 8.14 -16.59 -25.39
C ASP A 53 7.47 -17.98 -25.42
N THR A 54 8.28 -19.01 -25.65
CA THR A 54 7.84 -20.41 -25.71
C THR A 54 7.67 -21.05 -24.32
N SER A 55 8.09 -20.36 -23.25
CA SER A 55 7.95 -20.85 -21.88
C SER A 55 6.57 -20.58 -21.28
N ILE A 56 5.82 -19.67 -21.90
CA ILE A 56 4.45 -19.31 -21.50
C ILE A 56 3.44 -19.84 -22.53
N SER A 57 2.31 -20.35 -22.05
CA SER A 57 1.22 -20.84 -22.89
C SER A 57 0.03 -19.90 -22.81
N PHE A 58 0.22 -18.66 -23.28
CA PHE A 58 -0.85 -17.66 -23.27
C PHE A 58 -1.78 -17.85 -24.47
N ASN A 59 -3.08 -17.64 -24.23
CA ASN A 59 -4.05 -17.47 -25.30
C ASN A 59 -4.07 -15.99 -25.78
N ALA A 60 -4.82 -15.71 -26.85
CA ALA A 60 -4.87 -14.37 -27.43
C ALA A 60 -5.42 -13.31 -26.47
N GLU A 61 -6.38 -13.68 -25.61
CA GLU A 61 -6.97 -12.79 -24.61
C GLU A 61 -5.93 -12.40 -23.53
N GLN A 62 -5.21 -13.37 -22.99
CA GLN A 62 -4.16 -13.15 -21.99
C GLN A 62 -3.03 -12.29 -22.56
N ALA A 63 -2.60 -12.53 -23.80
CA ALA A 63 -1.60 -11.72 -24.47
C ALA A 63 -2.07 -10.27 -24.70
N SER A 64 -3.35 -10.10 -25.07
CA SER A 64 -3.97 -8.79 -25.21
C SER A 64 -4.01 -8.04 -23.87
N ILE A 65 -4.40 -8.71 -22.79
CA ILE A 65 -4.46 -8.12 -21.44
C ILE A 65 -3.09 -7.57 -21.02
N VAL A 66 -2.00 -8.36 -21.12
CA VAL A 66 -0.67 -7.87 -20.73
C VAL A 66 -0.23 -6.69 -21.59
N THR A 67 -0.50 -6.76 -22.89
CA THR A 67 -0.11 -5.70 -23.83
C THR A 67 -0.90 -4.41 -23.55
N GLN A 68 -2.18 -4.53 -23.21
CA GLN A 68 -3.03 -3.40 -22.81
C GLN A 68 -2.54 -2.74 -21.53
N PHE A 69 -2.22 -3.53 -20.50
CA PHE A 69 -1.69 -3.01 -19.23
C PHE A 69 -0.43 -2.17 -19.45
N ILE A 70 0.47 -2.63 -20.34
CA ILE A 70 1.69 -1.88 -20.65
C ILE A 70 1.36 -0.59 -21.37
N GLY A 71 0.43 -0.61 -22.32
CA GLY A 71 -0.02 0.59 -23.04
C GLY A 71 -0.60 1.64 -22.11
N GLU A 72 -1.52 1.25 -21.23
CA GLU A 72 -2.20 2.16 -20.30
C GLU A 72 -1.23 2.78 -19.29
N TRP A 73 -0.43 1.96 -18.60
CA TRP A 73 0.50 2.48 -17.60
C TRP A 73 1.61 3.32 -18.23
N THR A 74 2.11 2.91 -19.42
CA THR A 74 3.06 3.73 -20.18
C THR A 74 2.45 5.07 -20.55
N PHE A 75 1.21 5.10 -21.06
CA PHE A 75 0.53 6.33 -21.46
C PHE A 75 0.47 7.32 -20.29
N HIS A 76 0.00 6.86 -19.14
CA HIS A 76 -0.11 7.71 -17.96
C HIS A 76 1.24 8.17 -17.42
N LYS A 77 2.23 7.27 -17.31
CA LYS A 77 3.57 7.67 -16.85
C LYS A 77 4.27 8.58 -17.85
N ALA A 78 4.03 8.42 -19.16
CA ALA A 78 4.58 9.31 -20.17
C ALA A 78 4.03 10.73 -19.99
N ILE A 79 2.72 10.87 -19.75
CA ILE A 79 2.12 12.17 -19.40
C ILE A 79 2.77 12.76 -18.15
N ASP A 80 2.98 11.96 -17.11
CA ASP A 80 3.57 12.46 -15.87
C ASP A 80 5.01 12.92 -16.07
N THR A 81 5.83 12.17 -16.82
CA THR A 81 7.20 12.60 -17.15
C THR A 81 7.24 13.89 -17.96
N VAL A 82 6.26 14.09 -18.86
CA VAL A 82 6.10 15.33 -19.64
C VAL A 82 5.70 16.50 -18.74
N LYS A 83 4.69 16.33 -17.89
CA LYS A 83 4.18 17.37 -17.00
C LYS A 83 5.20 17.80 -15.94
N SER A 84 6.00 16.84 -15.47
CA SER A 84 7.02 17.07 -14.45
C SER A 84 8.30 17.71 -14.99
N SER A 85 8.27 18.19 -16.25
CA SER A 85 9.39 18.85 -16.92
C SER A 85 10.70 18.04 -16.90
N ILE A 86 10.61 16.71 -16.86
CA ILE A 86 11.78 15.83 -16.96
C ILE A 86 12.36 15.98 -18.38
N GLU A 87 13.68 16.12 -18.48
CA GLU A 87 14.33 16.26 -19.79
C GLU A 87 14.09 15.02 -20.66
N PRO A 88 13.79 15.19 -21.96
CA PRO A 88 13.47 14.08 -22.87
C PRO A 88 14.48 12.92 -22.85
N GLN A 89 15.76 13.21 -22.66
CA GLN A 89 16.83 12.21 -22.62
C GLN A 89 16.72 11.20 -21.46
N PHE A 90 15.96 11.52 -20.41
CA PHE A 90 15.76 10.63 -19.26
C PHE A 90 14.38 9.95 -19.23
N ARG A 91 13.41 10.45 -20.00
CA ARG A 91 12.03 9.94 -19.99
C ARG A 91 11.97 8.46 -20.39
N ASP A 92 12.65 8.09 -21.47
CA ASP A 92 12.62 6.73 -22.01
C ASP A 92 13.17 5.71 -21.01
N ALA A 93 14.24 6.04 -20.28
CA ALA A 93 14.82 5.15 -19.28
C ALA A 93 13.86 4.90 -18.10
N ILE A 94 13.16 5.94 -17.64
CA ILE A 94 12.12 5.82 -16.60
C ILE A 94 10.97 4.94 -17.11
N LEU A 95 10.46 5.25 -18.30
CA LEU A 95 9.31 4.54 -18.88
C LEU A 95 9.66 3.08 -19.19
N GLN A 96 10.89 2.78 -19.60
CA GLN A 96 11.35 1.41 -19.82
C GLN A 96 11.35 0.61 -18.51
N LYS A 97 11.79 1.21 -17.39
CA LYS A 97 11.75 0.56 -16.07
C LYS A 97 10.31 0.29 -15.61
N VAL A 98 9.41 1.23 -15.87
CA VAL A 98 7.97 1.06 -15.62
C VAL A 98 7.38 -0.04 -16.51
N ALA A 99 7.55 0.04 -17.82
CA ALA A 99 7.00 -0.92 -18.78
C ALA A 99 7.47 -2.35 -18.49
N PHE A 100 8.76 -2.52 -18.17
CA PHE A 100 9.30 -3.81 -17.76
C PHE A 100 8.65 -4.33 -16.48
N THR A 101 8.43 -3.46 -15.49
CA THR A 101 7.77 -3.83 -14.23
C THR A 101 6.33 -4.27 -14.47
N VAL A 102 5.57 -3.52 -15.28
CA VAL A 102 4.19 -3.88 -15.66
C VAL A 102 4.18 -5.23 -16.36
N PHE A 103 5.07 -5.43 -17.34
CA PHE A 103 5.18 -6.66 -18.11
C PHE A 103 5.40 -7.88 -17.21
N GLU A 104 6.40 -7.85 -16.35
CA GLU A 104 6.74 -9.01 -15.50
C GLU A 104 5.66 -9.31 -14.47
N ILE A 105 5.05 -8.28 -13.88
CA ILE A 105 3.99 -8.45 -12.88
C ILE A 105 2.71 -8.96 -13.53
N ALA A 106 2.27 -8.37 -14.65
CA ALA A 106 1.07 -8.81 -15.37
C ALA A 106 1.24 -10.24 -15.89
N LYS A 107 2.40 -10.56 -16.49
CA LYS A 107 2.73 -11.93 -16.92
C LYS A 107 2.66 -12.92 -15.76
N THR A 108 3.28 -12.58 -14.62
CA THR A 108 3.27 -13.44 -13.43
C THR A 108 1.88 -13.60 -12.83
N ALA A 109 1.07 -12.53 -12.83
CA ALA A 109 -0.30 -12.54 -12.31
C ALA A 109 -1.20 -13.49 -13.13
N ILE A 110 -1.12 -13.41 -14.46
CA ILE A 110 -1.86 -14.32 -15.35
C ILE A 110 -1.42 -15.78 -15.16
N ILE A 111 -0.11 -16.05 -15.09
CA ILE A 111 0.41 -17.40 -14.85
C ILE A 111 -0.12 -17.98 -13.53
N LYS A 112 -0.29 -17.14 -12.51
CA LYS A 112 -0.81 -17.52 -11.20
C LYS A 112 -2.34 -17.58 -11.13
N GLY A 113 -3.04 -17.29 -12.22
CA GLY A 113 -4.50 -17.24 -12.25
C GLY A 113 -5.07 -16.15 -11.33
N MET A 114 -4.34 -15.06 -11.14
CA MET A 114 -4.79 -13.93 -10.34
C MET A 114 -5.99 -13.25 -11.01
N PRO A 115 -7.05 -12.89 -10.27
CA PRO A 115 -8.13 -12.07 -10.80
C PRO A 115 -7.60 -10.74 -11.37
N GLN A 116 -8.22 -10.24 -12.43
CA GLN A 116 -7.76 -9.01 -13.11
C GLN A 116 -7.75 -7.80 -12.16
N ALA A 117 -8.72 -7.68 -11.25
CA ALA A 117 -8.77 -6.61 -10.25
C ALA A 117 -7.55 -6.63 -9.30
N ASP A 118 -7.15 -7.81 -8.84
CA ASP A 118 -5.95 -7.98 -8.02
C ASP A 118 -4.67 -7.68 -8.82
N MET A 119 -4.64 -8.08 -10.09
CA MET A 119 -3.53 -7.78 -10.98
C MET A 119 -3.34 -6.27 -11.14
N ILE A 120 -4.43 -5.50 -11.34
CA ILE A 120 -4.41 -4.03 -11.40
C ILE A 120 -3.77 -3.46 -10.13
N ALA A 121 -4.23 -3.88 -8.95
CA ALA A 121 -3.74 -3.37 -7.68
C ALA A 121 -2.24 -3.68 -7.45
N VAL A 122 -1.78 -4.88 -7.83
CA VAL A 122 -0.37 -5.25 -7.71
C VAL A 122 0.51 -4.51 -8.71
N VAL A 123 0.05 -4.38 -9.96
CA VAL A 123 0.75 -3.60 -10.99
C VAL A 123 0.89 -2.15 -10.54
N GLU A 124 -0.18 -1.54 -10.02
CA GLU A 124 -0.17 -0.19 -9.48
C GLU A 124 0.91 0.00 -8.41
N LEU A 125 0.93 -0.85 -7.38
CA LEU A 125 1.88 -0.73 -6.28
C LEU A 125 3.32 -0.83 -6.78
N GLN A 126 3.57 -1.74 -7.71
CA GLN A 126 4.92 -1.96 -8.24
C GLN A 126 5.34 -0.87 -9.21
N VAL A 127 4.42 -0.31 -10.00
CA VAL A 127 4.72 0.84 -10.86
C VAL A 127 5.01 2.08 -10.03
N LYS A 128 4.23 2.36 -8.97
CA LYS A 128 4.53 3.43 -8.02
C LYS A 128 5.96 3.32 -7.49
N LYS A 129 6.32 2.11 -7.05
CA LYS A 129 7.66 1.83 -6.53
C LYS A 129 8.74 1.99 -7.60
N ALA A 130 8.56 1.41 -8.78
CA ALA A 130 9.53 1.45 -9.86
C ALA A 130 9.76 2.88 -10.39
N TYR A 131 8.68 3.67 -10.48
CA TYR A 131 8.74 5.08 -10.86
C TYR A 131 9.49 5.91 -9.81
N HIS A 132 9.14 5.76 -8.53
CA HIS A 132 9.86 6.42 -7.43
C HIS A 132 11.35 6.07 -7.43
N GLU A 133 11.70 4.79 -7.56
CA GLU A 133 13.10 4.36 -7.65
C GLU A 133 13.82 4.96 -8.86
N ALA A 134 13.15 5.08 -10.01
CA ALA A 134 13.74 5.69 -11.20
C ALA A 134 14.04 7.19 -10.98
N LEU A 135 13.15 7.91 -10.30
CA LEU A 135 13.34 9.32 -9.96
C LEU A 135 14.46 9.51 -8.93
N GLU A 136 14.51 8.65 -7.90
CA GLU A 136 15.58 8.67 -6.91
C GLU A 136 16.95 8.37 -7.53
N GLU A 137 17.04 7.43 -8.49
CA GLU A 137 18.29 7.19 -9.24
C GLU A 137 18.76 8.43 -10.03
N LEU A 138 17.83 9.22 -10.59
CA LEU A 138 18.17 10.46 -11.29
C LEU A 138 18.60 11.56 -10.32
N LYS A 139 17.98 11.63 -9.14
CA LYS A 139 18.39 12.50 -8.05
C LYS A 139 19.78 12.15 -7.52
N GLU A 140 20.07 10.87 -7.29
CA GLU A 140 21.40 10.40 -6.85
C GLU A 140 22.50 10.73 -7.86
N LYS A 141 22.18 10.75 -9.15
CA LYS A 141 23.09 11.17 -10.23
C LYS A 141 23.24 12.69 -10.34
N GLY A 142 22.55 13.47 -9.50
CA GLY A 142 22.57 14.94 -9.52
C GLY A 142 21.83 15.56 -10.70
N ILE A 143 20.98 14.78 -11.37
CA ILE A 143 20.24 15.21 -12.57
C ILE A 143 18.93 15.92 -12.18
N MET A 144 18.33 15.54 -11.05
CA MET A 144 17.08 16.11 -10.55
C MET A 144 17.21 16.63 -9.11
N THR A 145 16.51 17.71 -8.78
CA THR A 145 16.41 18.22 -7.40
C THR A 145 15.34 17.47 -6.60
N GLU A 146 15.39 17.58 -5.28
CA GLU A 146 14.38 16.97 -4.40
C GLU A 146 12.98 17.56 -4.61
N GLU A 147 12.89 18.84 -5.03
CA GLU A 147 11.59 19.42 -5.40
C GLU A 147 11.04 18.81 -6.69
N GLN A 148 11.88 18.58 -7.70
CA GLN A 148 11.45 17.97 -8.97
C GLN A 148 10.98 16.53 -8.80
N VAL A 149 11.60 15.77 -7.89
CA VAL A 149 11.15 14.41 -7.53
C VAL A 149 9.77 14.46 -6.87
N LYS A 150 9.57 15.37 -5.90
CA LYS A 150 8.27 15.53 -5.21
C LYS A 150 7.17 16.01 -6.14
N GLU A 151 7.48 16.90 -7.08
CA GLU A 151 6.54 17.37 -8.09
C GLU A 151 6.14 16.22 -9.02
N ALA A 152 7.11 15.43 -9.50
CA ALA A 152 6.86 14.26 -10.33
C ALA A 152 6.04 13.16 -9.62
N GLU A 153 6.28 12.95 -8.33
CA GLU A 153 5.47 12.07 -7.50
C GLU A 153 4.04 12.60 -7.31
N SER A 154 3.88 13.92 -7.17
CA SER A 154 2.57 14.55 -6.97
C SER A 154 1.68 14.48 -8.22
N HIS A 155 2.27 14.42 -9.41
CA HIS A 155 1.54 14.22 -10.67
C HIS A 155 1.13 12.78 -10.91
N SER A 156 1.62 11.84 -10.10
CA SER A 156 1.30 10.43 -10.19
C SER A 156 -0.13 10.17 -9.67
N ASN A 157 -1.15 10.64 -10.40
CA ASN A 157 -2.58 10.37 -10.20
C ASN A 157 -2.93 8.91 -10.55
N ILE A 158 -2.17 7.96 -10.00
CA ILE A 158 -2.37 6.53 -10.22
C ILE A 158 -3.67 6.05 -9.53
N ASP A 159 -4.12 6.75 -8.49
CA ASP A 159 -5.36 6.43 -7.77
C ASP A 159 -6.63 6.66 -8.63
N GLU A 160 -6.60 7.63 -9.56
CA GLU A 160 -7.71 7.87 -10.50
C GLU A 160 -7.79 6.78 -11.59
N MET A 161 -6.66 6.15 -11.93
CA MET A 161 -6.56 5.13 -12.98
C MET A 161 -7.14 3.78 -12.55
N ALA A 162 -6.87 3.37 -11.32
CA ALA A 162 -7.46 2.15 -10.76
C ALA A 162 -8.99 2.25 -10.68
N GLN A 163 -9.51 3.46 -10.41
CA GLN A 163 -10.95 3.72 -10.43
C GLN A 163 -11.53 3.69 -11.84
N ALA A 164 -10.85 4.28 -12.83
CA ALA A 164 -11.29 4.27 -14.23
C ALA A 164 -11.28 2.86 -14.83
N ALA A 165 -10.24 2.07 -14.58
CA ALA A 165 -10.15 0.69 -15.04
C ALA A 165 -11.22 -0.21 -14.36
N ALA A 166 -11.46 -0.02 -13.06
CA ALA A 166 -12.53 -0.71 -12.35
C ALA A 166 -13.93 -0.30 -12.86
N GLN A 167 -14.13 0.97 -13.23
CA GLN A 167 -15.38 1.45 -13.83
C GLN A 167 -15.62 0.88 -15.22
N GLN A 168 -14.60 0.83 -16.08
CA GLN A 168 -14.73 0.19 -17.40
C GLN A 168 -15.07 -1.30 -17.29
N GLN A 169 -14.53 -2.01 -16.29
CA GLN A 169 -14.92 -3.38 -15.99
C GLN A 169 -16.38 -3.49 -15.56
N ALA A 170 -16.83 -2.64 -14.62
CA ALA A 170 -18.21 -2.63 -14.16
C ALA A 170 -19.21 -2.33 -15.29
N GLU A 171 -18.83 -1.46 -16.24
CA GLU A 171 -19.64 -1.13 -17.41
C GLU A 171 -19.65 -2.26 -18.46
N ALA A 172 -18.53 -2.94 -18.68
CA ALA A 172 -18.45 -4.09 -19.58
C ALA A 172 -19.27 -5.28 -19.05
N GLU A 173 -19.23 -5.54 -17.75
CA GLU A 173 -20.05 -6.56 -17.08
C GLU A 173 -21.54 -6.22 -17.12
N ALA A 174 -21.91 -4.94 -16.93
CA ALA A 174 -23.28 -4.47 -17.05
C ALA A 174 -23.83 -4.58 -18.48
N GLN A 175 -22.99 -4.35 -19.50
CA GLN A 175 -23.36 -4.50 -20.91
C GLN A 175 -23.47 -5.97 -21.33
N ALA A 176 -22.62 -6.85 -20.79
CA ALA A 176 -22.72 -8.30 -21.00
C ALA A 176 -24.00 -8.89 -20.37
N ALA A 177 -24.46 -8.33 -19.24
CA ALA A 177 -25.73 -8.70 -18.62
C ALA A 177 -26.98 -8.25 -19.41
N ALA A 178 -26.86 -7.23 -20.27
CA ALA A 178 -27.97 -6.66 -21.04
C ALA A 178 -28.24 -7.38 -22.38
N GLN A 179 -27.29 -8.14 -22.92
CA GLN A 179 -27.46 -8.94 -24.14
C GLN A 179 -27.64 -10.42 -23.79
N GLY A 180 -28.88 -10.81 -23.50
CA GLY A 180 -29.21 -12.14 -22.98
C GLY A 180 -28.73 -13.31 -23.86
N GLY A 181 -28.17 -14.34 -23.21
CA GLY A 181 -27.81 -15.60 -23.86
C GLY A 181 -27.21 -16.67 -22.95
N VAL A 182 -28.11 -17.43 -22.30
CA VAL A 182 -27.96 -18.79 -21.73
C VAL A 182 -27.23 -18.93 -20.39
N SER A 183 -28.08 -19.07 -19.38
CA SER A 183 -27.84 -19.67 -18.07
C SER A 183 -27.23 -21.07 -18.16
N VAL A 184 -26.12 -21.30 -17.45
CA VAL A 184 -25.82 -22.60 -16.85
C VAL A 184 -25.87 -22.43 -15.34
N GLN A 185 -26.92 -23.00 -14.74
CA GLN A 185 -27.06 -23.14 -13.30
C GLN A 185 -25.90 -23.97 -12.74
N ASN A 186 -25.18 -23.43 -11.76
CA ASN A 186 -25.11 -24.08 -10.46
C ASN A 186 -24.57 -23.14 -9.37
N GLY A 187 -25.38 -23.01 -8.32
CA GLY A 187 -24.87 -22.99 -6.95
C GLY A 187 -24.38 -21.65 -6.38
N GLN A 188 -25.27 -21.06 -5.59
CA GLN A 188 -25.00 -20.33 -4.34
C GLN A 188 -24.83 -18.80 -4.43
N ASN A 189 -25.71 -18.15 -3.66
CA ASN A 189 -25.78 -16.74 -3.37
C ASN A 189 -24.45 -16.21 -2.83
N ASP A 190 -23.84 -15.27 -3.54
CA ASP A 190 -22.98 -14.24 -2.95
C ASP A 190 -23.21 -12.93 -3.71
N ASN A 191 -24.17 -12.16 -3.22
CA ASN A 191 -24.49 -10.82 -3.71
C ASN A 191 -24.48 -9.90 -2.50
N TYR A 192 -23.30 -9.65 -1.90
CA TYR A 192 -23.07 -8.49 -1.02
C TYR A 192 -21.58 -8.25 -0.73
N VAL A 193 -20.69 -8.41 -1.70
CA VAL A 193 -19.27 -8.03 -1.55
C VAL A 193 -18.72 -7.54 -2.89
N ASN A 194 -19.27 -6.45 -3.43
CA ASN A 194 -18.71 -5.82 -4.63
C ASN A 194 -18.84 -4.31 -4.50
N GLN A 195 -17.94 -3.69 -3.71
CA GLN A 195 -17.58 -2.26 -3.82
C GLN A 195 -16.47 -1.79 -2.86
N VAL A 196 -15.56 -2.66 -2.44
CA VAL A 196 -14.34 -2.24 -1.72
C VAL A 196 -13.20 -3.08 -2.26
N SER A 197 -12.11 -2.45 -2.72
CA SER A 197 -10.96 -3.14 -3.32
C SER A 197 -10.56 -4.39 -2.52
N ASP A 198 -10.41 -5.53 -3.19
CA ASP A 198 -10.25 -6.86 -2.56
C ASP A 198 -9.10 -6.90 -1.54
N ASN A 199 -8.06 -6.09 -1.74
CA ASN A 199 -6.98 -5.90 -0.78
C ASN A 199 -7.42 -5.25 0.55
N LYS A 200 -8.33 -4.29 0.52
CA LYS A 200 -8.90 -3.67 1.72
C LYS A 200 -9.82 -4.65 2.43
N ILE A 201 -10.66 -5.39 1.71
CA ILE A 201 -11.52 -6.43 2.30
C ILE A 201 -10.70 -7.53 2.95
N LEU A 202 -9.67 -8.03 2.27
CA LEU A 202 -8.74 -9.03 2.78
C LEU A 202 -7.97 -8.54 4.02
N LYS A 203 -7.54 -7.28 4.03
CA LYS A 203 -6.90 -6.66 5.21
C LYS A 203 -7.88 -6.49 6.37
N LEU A 204 -9.13 -6.10 6.09
CA LEU A 204 -10.19 -6.01 7.10
C LEU A 204 -10.54 -7.40 7.65
N ALA A 205 -10.68 -8.41 6.80
CA ALA A 205 -10.92 -9.79 7.21
C ALA A 205 -9.76 -10.36 8.04
N THR A 206 -8.51 -10.11 7.62
CA THR A 206 -7.33 -10.48 8.41
C THR A 206 -7.25 -9.74 9.74
N PHE A 207 -7.58 -8.46 9.76
CA PHE A 207 -7.66 -7.68 11.00
C PHE A 207 -8.81 -8.15 11.90
N ALA A 208 -9.94 -8.60 11.33
CA ALA A 208 -11.05 -9.18 12.07
C ALA A 208 -10.65 -10.47 12.80
N ILE A 209 -9.75 -11.30 12.23
CA ILE A 209 -9.14 -12.43 12.94
C ILE A 209 -8.39 -11.93 14.18
N VAL A 210 -7.61 -10.85 14.06
CA VAL A 210 -6.90 -10.24 15.21
C VAL A 210 -7.89 -9.71 16.24
N LEU A 211 -8.96 -9.02 15.81
CA LEU A 211 -10.02 -8.54 16.69
C LEU A 211 -10.72 -9.67 17.44
N LYS A 212 -10.92 -10.83 16.80
CA LYS A 212 -11.51 -12.04 17.40
C LYS A 212 -10.74 -12.51 18.64
N HIS A 213 -9.42 -12.37 18.61
CA HIS A 213 -8.51 -12.73 19.69
C HIS A 213 -8.39 -11.65 20.79
N LEU A 214 -9.03 -10.48 20.63
CA LEU A 214 -9.04 -9.42 21.63
C LEU A 214 -10.30 -9.47 22.53
N PRO A 215 -10.18 -9.06 23.81
CA PRO A 215 -11.32 -8.87 24.69
C PRO A 215 -12.37 -7.93 24.10
N VAL A 216 -13.65 -8.19 24.37
CA VAL A 216 -14.80 -7.44 23.82
C VAL A 216 -14.67 -5.93 24.07
N ASP A 217 -14.26 -5.53 25.28
CA ASP A 217 -14.08 -4.11 25.63
C ASP A 217 -13.05 -3.38 24.74
N LYS A 218 -11.96 -4.07 24.40
CA LYS A 218 -10.90 -3.53 23.52
C LYS A 218 -11.32 -3.52 22.06
N ARG A 219 -12.13 -4.50 21.65
CA ARG A 219 -12.68 -4.60 20.29
C ARG A 219 -13.57 -3.40 19.98
N GLN A 220 -14.49 -3.06 20.88
CA GLN A 220 -15.38 -1.92 20.68
C GLN A 220 -14.63 -0.58 20.64
N LEU A 221 -13.61 -0.41 21.50
CA LEU A 221 -12.74 0.77 21.48
C LEU A 221 -11.94 0.91 20.18
N LEU A 222 -11.56 -0.21 19.55
CA LEU A 222 -10.87 -0.22 18.27
C LEU A 222 -11.84 0.04 17.11
N LEU A 223 -13.02 -0.60 17.10
CA LEU A 223 -14.04 -0.39 16.07
C LEU A 223 -14.49 1.08 16.00
N ASN A 224 -14.61 1.75 17.16
CA ASN A 224 -14.95 3.18 17.23
C ASN A 224 -13.89 4.12 16.61
N LYS A 225 -12.69 3.61 16.28
CA LYS A 225 -11.64 4.38 15.60
C LYS A 225 -11.66 4.21 14.07
N PHE A 226 -12.42 3.26 13.55
CA PHE A 226 -12.65 3.08 12.12
C PHE A 226 -13.82 3.95 11.66
N ASN A 227 -13.91 4.18 10.35
CA ASN A 227 -15.11 4.78 9.78
C ASN A 227 -16.31 3.82 9.98
N PRO A 228 -17.57 4.32 9.94
CA PRO A 228 -18.75 3.50 10.21
C PRO A 228 -18.90 2.29 9.29
N ASP A 229 -18.52 2.44 8.02
CA ASP A 229 -18.66 1.40 6.99
C ASP A 229 -17.66 0.25 7.20
N ASP A 230 -16.39 0.56 7.45
CA ASP A 230 -15.34 -0.42 7.74
C ASP A 230 -15.57 -1.09 9.10
N ALA A 231 -16.11 -0.35 10.08
CA ALA A 231 -16.46 -0.89 11.38
C ALA A 231 -17.59 -1.93 11.29
N ALA A 232 -18.60 -1.70 10.45
CA ALA A 232 -19.66 -2.67 10.18
C ALA A 232 -19.10 -3.96 9.54
N ILE A 233 -18.27 -3.81 8.51
CA ILE A 233 -17.60 -4.94 7.82
C ILE A 233 -16.72 -5.75 8.80
N LEU A 234 -15.96 -5.07 9.65
CA LEU A 234 -15.12 -5.73 10.68
C LEU A 234 -15.95 -6.48 11.71
N GLN A 235 -17.12 -5.96 12.06
CA GLN A 235 -18.02 -6.58 13.00
C GLN A 235 -18.64 -7.86 12.41
N ASP A 236 -19.05 -7.81 11.14
CA ASP A 236 -19.57 -8.97 10.41
C ASP A 236 -18.51 -10.07 10.27
N TYR A 237 -17.29 -9.72 9.87
CA TYR A 237 -16.19 -10.69 9.79
C TYR A 237 -15.79 -11.24 11.16
N ALA A 238 -15.75 -10.41 12.21
CA ALA A 238 -15.42 -10.88 13.55
C ALA A 238 -16.46 -11.85 14.14
N ASN A 239 -17.71 -11.78 13.66
CA ASN A 239 -18.80 -12.67 14.07
C ASN A 239 -18.90 -13.94 13.21
N MET A 240 -18.22 -14.00 12.06
CA MET A 240 -18.22 -15.18 11.20
C MET A 240 -17.39 -16.32 11.82
N GLU A 241 -18.01 -17.46 12.10
CA GLU A 241 -17.38 -18.59 12.81
C GLU A 241 -16.17 -19.17 12.05
N ASP A 242 -16.27 -19.31 10.73
CA ASP A 242 -15.30 -20.04 9.88
C ASP A 242 -14.39 -19.14 9.03
N LEU A 243 -14.18 -17.89 9.45
CA LEU A 243 -13.39 -16.93 8.68
C LEU A 243 -11.93 -17.38 8.44
N GLU A 244 -11.34 -18.09 9.40
CA GLU A 244 -9.94 -18.54 9.34
C GLU A 244 -9.70 -19.59 8.25
N ASN A 245 -10.72 -20.39 7.91
CA ASN A 245 -10.61 -21.43 6.89
C ASN A 245 -11.01 -20.92 5.49
N LYS A 246 -11.72 -19.79 5.41
CA LYS A 246 -12.11 -19.15 4.14
C LYS A 246 -11.02 -18.25 3.54
N LEU A 247 -9.95 -17.98 4.29
CA LEU A 247 -8.87 -17.10 3.87
C LEU A 247 -7.60 -17.91 3.56
N ASP A 248 -6.88 -17.52 2.51
CA ASP A 248 -5.60 -18.14 2.18
C ASP A 248 -4.59 -17.90 3.32
N ARG A 249 -4.08 -19.00 3.87
CA ARG A 249 -3.17 -18.99 5.03
C ARG A 249 -1.87 -18.21 4.77
N ASN A 250 -1.33 -18.26 3.55
CA ASN A 250 -0.10 -17.55 3.20
C ASN A 250 -0.35 -16.04 3.11
N VAL A 251 -1.52 -15.65 2.60
CA VAL A 251 -1.94 -14.25 2.48
C VAL A 251 -2.21 -13.66 3.87
N VAL A 252 -2.93 -14.37 4.74
CA VAL A 252 -3.15 -13.98 6.14
C VAL A 252 -1.83 -13.76 6.87
N VAL A 253 -0.88 -14.70 6.76
CA VAL A 253 0.45 -14.57 7.40
C VAL A 253 1.22 -13.35 6.87
N LYS A 254 1.11 -13.05 5.58
CA LYS A 254 1.74 -11.85 4.98
C LYS A 254 1.12 -10.57 5.56
N CYS A 255 -0.20 -10.45 5.59
CA CYS A 255 -0.89 -9.30 6.14
C CYS A 255 -0.65 -9.14 7.66
N LEU A 256 -0.60 -10.23 8.42
CA LEU A 256 -0.24 -10.20 9.84
C LEU A 256 1.20 -9.71 10.08
N ASN A 257 2.14 -10.10 9.21
CA ASN A 257 3.52 -9.60 9.28
C ASN A 257 3.62 -8.12 8.93
N GLU A 258 2.82 -7.64 7.98
CA GLU A 258 2.71 -6.20 7.66
C GLU A 258 2.14 -5.42 8.85
N ILE A 259 1.03 -5.89 9.45
CA ILE A 259 0.46 -5.30 10.67
C ILE A 259 1.51 -5.28 11.79
N LYS A 260 2.26 -6.37 11.99
CA LYS A 260 3.30 -6.43 13.01
C LYS A 260 4.42 -5.40 12.79
N LYS A 261 4.79 -5.12 11.53
CA LYS A 261 5.82 -4.13 11.19
C LYS A 261 5.34 -2.68 11.37
N THR A 262 4.04 -2.43 11.22
CA THR A 262 3.45 -1.09 11.37
C THR A 262 3.01 -0.79 12.79
N LEU A 263 2.81 -1.83 13.62
CA LEU A 263 2.54 -1.64 15.04
C LEU A 263 3.76 -1.02 15.73
N PRO A 264 3.56 0.02 16.57
CA PRO A 264 4.65 0.59 17.34
C PRO A 264 5.27 -0.48 18.22
N GLU A 265 6.60 -0.53 18.27
CA GLU A 265 7.29 -1.50 19.11
C GLU A 265 6.74 -1.42 20.53
N PRO A 266 6.38 -2.57 21.15
CA PRO A 266 5.92 -2.56 22.53
C PRO A 266 7.02 -1.89 23.36
N ARG A 267 6.69 -0.79 24.06
CA ARG A 267 7.62 -0.12 24.97
C ARG A 267 8.13 -1.17 25.96
N LYS A 268 9.31 -1.73 25.69
CA LYS A 268 10.01 -2.62 26.61
C LYS A 268 10.55 -1.75 27.72
N ILE A 269 9.71 -1.54 28.72
CA ILE A 269 10.03 -0.85 29.96
C ILE A 269 11.06 -1.71 30.68
N ASN A 270 12.35 -1.45 30.41
CA ASN A 270 13.44 -2.14 31.09
C ASN A 270 13.51 -1.62 32.52
N THR A 271 13.06 -2.45 33.46
CA THR A 271 12.97 -2.17 34.88
C THR A 271 14.27 -1.55 35.42
N GLY A 272 15.43 -2.16 35.15
CA GLY A 272 16.74 -1.67 35.60
C GLY A 272 17.07 -0.27 35.09
N LYS A 273 16.85 -0.01 33.78
CA LYS A 273 17.14 1.31 33.19
C LYS A 273 16.29 2.44 33.79
N ILE A 274 15.07 2.14 34.22
CA ILE A 274 14.16 3.14 34.78
C ILE A 274 14.50 3.44 36.23
N TYR A 275 14.83 2.42 37.02
CA TYR A 275 15.35 2.63 38.37
C TYR A 275 16.68 3.38 38.34
N ASP A 276 17.58 3.08 37.39
CA ASP A 276 18.82 3.83 37.17
C ASP A 276 18.56 5.30 36.78
N ARG A 277 17.58 5.54 35.91
CA ARG A 277 17.17 6.89 35.50
C ARG A 277 16.59 7.66 36.70
N LEU A 278 15.70 7.05 37.46
CA LEU A 278 15.10 7.66 38.65
C LEU A 278 16.16 7.95 39.72
N TYR A 279 17.09 7.03 39.95
CA TYR A 279 18.23 7.24 40.84
C TYR A 279 19.11 8.42 40.39
N LYS A 280 19.41 8.54 39.09
CA LYS A 280 20.18 9.67 38.55
C LYS A 280 19.44 11.00 38.74
N ILE A 281 18.13 11.06 38.48
CA ILE A 281 17.32 12.27 38.70
C ILE A 281 17.38 12.68 40.17
N VAL A 282 17.18 11.72 41.08
CA VAL A 282 17.14 11.97 42.52
C VAL A 282 18.52 12.35 43.07
N LYS A 283 19.60 11.72 42.59
CA LYS A 283 20.98 12.01 43.00
C LYS A 283 21.47 13.38 42.49
N ASN A 284 21.10 13.77 41.27
CA ASN A 284 21.60 14.99 40.64
C ASN A 284 20.76 16.24 40.96
N SER A 285 19.66 16.08 41.70
CA SER A 285 18.74 17.17 42.02
C SER A 285 18.70 17.46 43.51
N ASN A 286 18.22 18.64 43.90
CA ASN A 286 18.12 19.03 45.30
C ASN A 286 16.96 18.29 46.01
N ILE A 287 17.25 17.59 47.10
CA ILE A 287 16.30 16.80 47.89
C ILE A 287 15.10 17.65 48.37
N SER A 288 15.31 18.92 48.73
CA SER A 288 14.23 19.81 49.17
C SER A 288 13.28 20.16 48.02
N LYS A 289 13.78 20.29 46.79
CA LYS A 289 12.95 20.50 45.59
C LYS A 289 12.14 19.25 45.26
N ILE A 290 12.77 18.07 45.30
CA ILE A 290 12.09 16.79 45.07
C ILE A 290 10.99 16.58 46.12
N SER A 291 11.30 16.79 47.39
CA SER A 291 10.34 16.66 48.51
C SER A 291 9.13 17.57 48.34
N ASN A 292 9.32 18.80 47.84
CA ASN A 292 8.22 19.72 47.54
C ASN A 292 7.35 19.26 46.36
N ILE A 293 7.95 18.65 45.33
CA ILE A 293 7.24 18.10 44.18
C ILE A 293 6.40 16.88 44.59
N ILE A 294 6.97 15.97 45.38
CA ILE A 294 6.30 14.71 45.77
C ILE A 294 5.42 14.84 47.02
N ASN A 295 5.44 15.98 47.74
CA ASN A 295 4.64 16.23 48.96
C ASN A 295 3.15 15.90 48.75
N LYS A 296 2.59 16.28 47.59
CA LYS A 296 1.16 16.10 47.30
C LYS A 296 0.80 14.71 46.78
N GLU A 297 1.80 13.86 46.54
CA GLU A 297 1.61 12.54 45.93
C GLU A 297 1.26 11.44 46.96
N ARG A 298 0.78 10.32 46.44
CA ARG A 298 0.43 9.12 47.24
C ARG A 298 1.66 8.53 47.92
N GLN A 299 1.46 7.90 49.08
CA GLN A 299 2.54 7.32 49.89
C GLN A 299 3.45 6.36 49.11
N GLY A 300 2.89 5.54 48.21
CA GLY A 300 3.69 4.64 47.37
C GLY A 300 4.71 5.38 46.48
N VAL A 301 4.31 6.49 45.86
CA VAL A 301 5.21 7.31 45.01
C VAL A 301 6.28 7.99 45.87
N LYS A 302 5.92 8.48 47.06
CA LYS A 302 6.87 9.05 48.01
C LYS A 302 7.92 8.02 48.45
N SER A 303 7.47 6.81 48.80
CA SER A 303 8.35 5.71 49.19
C SER A 303 9.26 5.26 48.04
N LEU A 304 8.77 5.24 46.80
CA LEU A 304 9.59 4.93 45.62
C LEU A 304 10.70 5.95 45.40
N VAL A 305 10.38 7.25 45.41
CA VAL A 305 11.34 8.31 45.09
C VAL A 305 12.38 8.48 46.21
N MET A 306 11.96 8.41 47.47
CA MET A 306 12.85 8.54 48.63
C MET A 306 13.65 7.26 48.89
N GLY A 307 13.02 6.08 48.75
CA GLY A 307 13.65 4.78 49.00
C GLY A 307 14.71 4.37 47.97
N ILE A 308 14.72 5.03 46.81
CA ILE A 308 15.69 4.76 45.74
C ILE A 308 17.13 5.15 46.11
N GLN A 309 17.32 6.12 47.02
CA GLN A 309 18.64 6.49 47.52
C GLN A 309 19.23 5.42 48.43
N ASP A 310 18.37 4.73 49.18
CA ASP A 310 18.75 3.69 50.15
C ASP A 310 18.77 2.28 49.53
N GLY A 311 18.56 2.16 48.21
CA GLY A 311 18.46 0.87 47.52
C GLY A 311 17.21 0.07 47.89
N ARG A 312 16.22 0.69 48.55
CA ARG A 312 14.94 0.04 48.87
C ARG A 312 14.03 0.10 47.65
N GLY A 313 13.93 -1.01 46.94
CA GLY A 313 12.96 -1.16 45.86
C GLY A 313 11.53 -1.07 46.41
N SER A 314 10.70 -0.23 45.79
CA SER A 314 9.25 -0.29 46.01
C SER A 314 8.61 -1.27 45.03
N ASP A 315 7.51 -1.90 45.45
CA ASP A 315 6.72 -2.84 44.64
C ASP A 315 5.86 -2.15 43.57
N ILE A 316 6.35 -1.03 43.01
CA ILE A 316 5.60 -0.23 42.06
C ILE A 316 5.85 -0.74 40.63
N PRO A 317 4.78 -0.96 39.84
CA PRO A 317 4.90 -1.35 38.44
C PRO A 317 5.84 -0.41 37.64
N PRO A 318 6.74 -0.95 36.80
CA PRO A 318 7.72 -0.17 36.05
C PRO A 318 7.14 0.97 35.19
N ARG A 319 5.89 0.82 34.74
CA ARG A 319 5.15 1.85 33.99
C ARG A 319 4.79 3.06 34.83
N ILE A 320 4.47 2.85 36.10
CA ILE A 320 4.19 3.94 37.04
C ILE A 320 5.51 4.63 37.42
N ALA A 321 6.60 3.87 37.59
CA ALA A 321 7.92 4.44 37.82
C ALA A 321 8.37 5.35 36.66
N ASP A 322 8.14 4.96 35.40
CA ASP A 322 8.44 5.79 34.23
C ASP A 322 7.65 7.12 34.20
N ILE A 323 6.37 7.07 34.57
CA ILE A 323 5.53 8.28 34.68
C ILE A 323 6.08 9.22 35.77
N VAL A 324 6.51 8.66 36.90
CA VAL A 324 7.12 9.42 37.99
C VAL A 324 8.45 10.06 37.55
N CYS A 325 9.29 9.34 36.80
CA CYS A 325 10.53 9.89 36.22
C CYS A 325 10.23 11.10 35.33
N ASN A 326 9.29 10.96 34.39
CA ASN A 326 8.93 12.04 33.46
C ASN A 326 8.35 13.24 34.19
N HIS A 327 7.52 13.01 35.22
CA HIS A 327 6.95 14.08 36.04
C HIS A 327 8.03 14.85 36.82
N LEU A 328 8.99 14.13 37.42
CA LEU A 328 10.10 14.76 38.14
C LEU A 328 11.00 15.55 37.19
N GLU A 329 11.38 15.01 36.04
CA GLU A 329 12.19 15.72 35.04
C GLU A 329 11.50 16.99 34.54
N GLU A 330 10.20 16.94 34.22
CA GLU A 330 9.46 18.12 33.76
C GLU A 330 9.39 19.21 34.84
N LYS A 331 9.20 18.82 36.10
CA LYS A 331 9.09 19.74 37.24
C LYS A 331 10.44 20.26 37.74
N LEU A 332 11.54 19.57 37.45
CA LEU A 332 12.90 19.97 37.82
C LEU A 332 13.57 20.82 36.74
N ASN A 333 13.15 20.68 35.47
CA ASN A 333 13.63 21.47 34.33
C ASN A 333 12.84 22.79 34.11
N ARG A 334 11.77 23.02 34.87
CA ARG A 334 11.06 24.31 34.97
C ARG A 334 11.49 25.05 36.23
#